data_AF-A0A7R9SYX4-F1
#
_entry.id   AF-A0A7R9SYX4-F1
#
_cell.length_a   1.000
_cell.length_b   1.000
_cell.length_c   1.000
_cell.angle_alpha   90.00
_cell.angle_beta   90.00
_cell.angle_gamma   90.00
#
_symmetry.space_group_name_H-M   'P 1'
#
loop_
_entity.id
_entity.type
_entity.pdbx_description
1 polymer ?
#
loop_
_entity_poly.entity_id
_entity_poly.type
_entity_poly.pdbx_seq_one_letter_code
_entity_poly.pdbx_strand_id
1 'polypeptide(L)'
;SSSSSPSFALVLLPSGFVVRPVPPWPDARRTSRLAHAQRALDALTHQYDRAWREIASDVLHRGVMPANGALSALPIVYVDGGCACEVWDYRGGAANAVADVRTVRLRATSATIARDAEIEANAMEALEDEDAATMRRLRLEGALLAATKPALRLESPSREDAS
;
A
#
# COMPACT_ATOMS: atom_id res chain seq x y z
N SER A 1 -9.46 5.46 19.58
CA SER A 1 -9.37 4.90 18.22
C SER A 1 -9.12 6.04 17.25
N SER A 2 -7.86 6.33 16.91
CA SER A 2 -7.56 7.37 15.92
C SER A 2 -8.08 6.91 14.57
N SER A 3 -9.04 7.63 14.00
CA SER A 3 -9.47 7.44 12.62
C SER A 3 -8.34 7.90 11.71
N SER A 4 -7.41 7.00 11.38
CA SER A 4 -6.40 7.27 10.36
C SER A 4 -7.12 7.52 9.04
N SER A 5 -7.09 8.77 8.56
CA SER A 5 -7.59 9.11 7.24
C SER A 5 -6.92 8.22 6.18
N PRO A 6 -7.68 7.70 5.20
CA PRO A 6 -7.09 6.86 4.15
C PRO A 6 -6.10 7.66 3.32
N SER A 7 -4.95 7.05 3.04
CA SER A 7 -3.83 7.63 2.29
C SER A 7 -4.11 7.63 0.79
N PHE A 8 -4.80 6.60 0.29
CA PHE A 8 -5.17 6.47 -1.11
C PHE A 8 -6.47 5.68 -1.25
N ALA A 9 -7.06 5.73 -2.44
CA ALA A 9 -8.26 4.98 -2.81
C ALA A 9 -7.94 3.95 -3.90
N LEU A 10 -8.50 2.75 -3.75
CA LEU A 10 -8.57 1.72 -4.78
C LEU A 10 -10.02 1.61 -5.26
N VAL A 11 -10.27 2.00 -6.50
CA VAL A 11 -11.62 1.99 -7.08
C VAL A 11 -11.74 0.82 -8.05
N LEU A 12 -12.73 -0.05 -7.81
CA LEU A 12 -12.98 -1.24 -8.61
C LEU A 12 -14.27 -1.03 -9.43
N LEU A 13 -14.10 -0.77 -10.72
CA LEU A 13 -15.19 -0.61 -11.69
C LEU A 13 -15.43 -1.94 -12.42
N PRO A 14 -16.61 -2.15 -13.03
CA PRO A 14 -16.84 -3.32 -13.87
C PRO A 14 -15.84 -3.44 -15.03
N SER A 15 -15.38 -2.31 -15.58
CA SER A 15 -14.44 -2.25 -16.71
C SER A 15 -12.97 -2.42 -16.32
N GLY A 16 -12.62 -2.23 -15.04
CA GLY A 16 -11.22 -2.21 -14.61
C GLY A 16 -11.05 -1.57 -13.23
N PHE A 17 -9.82 -1.21 -12.89
CA PHE A 17 -9.50 -0.63 -11.59
C PHE A 17 -8.68 0.66 -11.72
N VAL A 18 -8.70 1.46 -10.65
CA VAL A 18 -7.90 2.70 -10.55
C VAL A 18 -7.32 2.83 -9.15
N VAL A 19 -6.08 3.27 -9.05
CA VAL A 19 -5.44 3.66 -7.79
C VAL A 19 -5.21 5.17 -7.81
N ARG A 20 -5.72 5.90 -6.81
CA ARG A 20 -5.71 7.38 -6.78
C ARG A 20 -5.50 7.91 -5.36
N PRO A 21 -5.08 9.18 -5.21
CA PRO A 21 -5.18 9.87 -3.93
C PRO A 21 -6.63 9.90 -3.42
N VAL A 22 -6.80 10.20 -2.14
CA VAL A 22 -8.13 10.51 -1.57
C VAL A 22 -8.36 12.02 -1.61
N PRO A 23 -9.53 12.51 -2.09
CA PRO A 23 -10.61 11.75 -2.72
C PRO A 23 -10.24 11.27 -4.15
N PRO A 24 -10.78 10.13 -4.61
CA PRO A 24 -10.38 9.53 -5.90
C PRO A 24 -10.72 10.40 -7.13
N TRP A 25 -11.75 11.23 -7.03
CA TRP A 25 -12.13 12.28 -7.99
C TRP A 25 -12.80 13.45 -7.23
N PRO A 26 -12.95 14.64 -7.86
CA PRO A 26 -13.64 15.77 -7.23
C PRO A 26 -15.06 15.40 -6.78
N ASP A 27 -15.45 15.82 -5.57
CA ASP A 27 -16.77 15.55 -4.98
C ASP A 27 -17.13 14.06 -4.79
N ALA A 28 -16.15 13.15 -4.82
CA ALA A 28 -16.38 11.75 -4.49
C ALA A 28 -16.98 11.61 -3.08
N ARG A 29 -18.13 10.93 -2.98
CA ARG A 29 -18.84 10.66 -1.72
C ARG A 29 -19.22 9.19 -1.68
N ARG A 30 -19.37 8.63 -0.48
CA ARG A 30 -19.80 7.23 -0.33
C ARG A 30 -21.15 6.92 -0.99
N THR A 31 -21.94 7.95 -1.33
CA THR A 31 -23.20 7.85 -2.07
C THR A 31 -23.05 8.00 -3.59
N SER A 32 -21.83 8.23 -4.10
CA SER A 32 -21.54 8.36 -5.53
C SER A 32 -21.87 7.07 -6.26
N ARG A 33 -22.64 7.20 -7.33
CA ARG A 33 -23.12 6.07 -8.15
C ARG A 33 -22.09 5.64 -9.19
N LEU A 34 -22.17 4.37 -9.59
CA LEU A 34 -21.30 3.76 -10.61
C LEU A 34 -21.20 4.61 -11.89
N ALA A 35 -22.31 5.05 -12.47
CA ALA A 35 -22.28 5.86 -13.69
C ALA A 35 -21.49 7.19 -13.54
N HIS A 36 -21.47 7.79 -12.35
CA HIS A 36 -20.66 8.97 -12.09
C HIS A 36 -19.18 8.59 -11.97
N ALA A 37 -18.88 7.55 -11.19
CA ALA A 37 -17.51 7.06 -11.01
C ALA A 37 -16.87 6.66 -12.34
N GLN A 38 -17.60 5.94 -13.21
CA GLN A 38 -17.16 5.60 -14.56
C GLN A 38 -16.82 6.85 -15.38
N ARG A 39 -17.73 7.82 -15.47
CA ARG A 39 -17.45 9.07 -16.21
C ARG A 39 -16.24 9.83 -15.69
N ALA A 40 -16.02 9.83 -14.38
CA ALA A 40 -14.90 10.54 -13.76
C ALA A 40 -13.55 9.82 -13.96
N LEU A 41 -13.56 8.50 -14.14
CA LEU A 41 -12.35 7.67 -14.07
C LEU A 41 -12.03 6.89 -15.35
N ASP A 42 -12.89 6.93 -16.37
CA ASP A 42 -12.78 6.10 -17.58
C ASP A 42 -11.37 6.19 -18.22
N ALA A 43 -10.87 7.42 -18.42
CA ALA A 43 -9.56 7.68 -19.01
C ALA A 43 -8.36 7.19 -18.16
N LEU A 44 -8.57 6.86 -16.89
CA LEU A 44 -7.56 6.42 -15.94
C LEU A 44 -7.70 4.93 -15.60
N THR A 45 -8.64 4.23 -16.24
CA THR A 45 -8.99 2.85 -15.88
C THR A 45 -7.96 1.87 -16.44
N HIS A 46 -7.34 1.11 -15.53
CA HIS A 46 -6.46 0.00 -15.88
C HIS A 46 -7.27 -1.29 -16.03
N GLN A 47 -6.86 -2.15 -16.96
CA GLN A 47 -7.49 -3.46 -17.18
C GLN A 47 -7.17 -4.44 -16.06
N TYR A 48 -8.05 -5.42 -15.83
CA TYR A 48 -7.83 -6.51 -14.88
C TYR A 48 -6.80 -7.54 -15.40
N ASP A 49 -5.54 -7.14 -15.42
CA ASP A 49 -4.42 -7.92 -15.94
C ASP A 49 -3.67 -8.72 -14.85
N ARG A 50 -2.42 -9.11 -15.12
CA ARG A 50 -1.57 -9.78 -14.12
C ARG A 50 -1.19 -8.85 -12.96
N ALA A 51 -0.88 -7.59 -13.24
CA ALA A 51 -0.50 -6.62 -12.22
C ALA A 51 -1.66 -6.36 -11.25
N TRP A 52 -2.90 -6.36 -11.75
CA TRP A 52 -4.09 -6.35 -10.91
C TRP A 52 -4.13 -7.51 -9.91
N ARG A 53 -3.83 -8.74 -10.33
CA ARG A 53 -3.91 -9.91 -9.44
C ARG A 53 -2.93 -9.78 -8.28
N GLU A 54 -1.75 -9.24 -8.55
CA GLU A 54 -0.72 -8.98 -7.54
C GLU A 54 -1.21 -7.92 -6.54
N ILE A 55 -1.73 -6.78 -7.03
CA ILE A 55 -2.30 -5.72 -6.18
C ILE A 55 -3.48 -6.25 -5.35
N ALA A 56 -4.40 -7.00 -5.97
CA ALA A 56 -5.56 -7.56 -5.30
C ALA A 56 -5.16 -8.56 -4.21
N SER A 57 -4.18 -9.42 -4.48
CA SER A 57 -3.59 -10.32 -3.49
C SER A 57 -3.04 -9.56 -2.29
N ASP A 58 -2.20 -8.56 -2.53
CA ASP A 58 -1.53 -7.81 -1.48
C ASP A 58 -2.50 -6.94 -0.66
N VAL A 59 -3.35 -6.16 -1.34
CA VAL A 59 -4.23 -5.19 -0.70
C VAL A 59 -5.48 -5.85 -0.13
N LEU A 60 -6.21 -6.65 -0.92
CA LEU A 60 -7.54 -7.13 -0.54
C LEU A 60 -7.48 -8.41 0.32
N HIS A 61 -6.47 -9.25 0.12
CA HIS A 61 -6.38 -10.54 0.80
C HIS A 61 -5.34 -10.56 1.92
N ARG A 62 -4.14 -10.00 1.70
CA ARG A 62 -3.03 -10.07 2.66
C ARG A 62 -2.95 -8.85 3.60
N GLY A 63 -3.54 -7.72 3.21
CA GLY A 63 -3.47 -6.46 3.97
C GLY A 63 -2.05 -5.94 4.09
N VAL A 64 -1.28 -6.00 2.99
CA VAL A 64 0.10 -5.52 2.91
C VAL A 64 0.26 -4.56 1.74
N MET A 65 1.27 -3.71 1.82
CA MET A 65 1.56 -2.79 0.72
C MET A 65 2.07 -3.54 -0.52
N PRO A 66 1.60 -3.20 -1.73
CA PRO A 66 2.09 -3.78 -2.98
C PRO A 66 3.58 -3.48 -3.17
N ALA A 67 4.37 -4.52 -3.48
CA ALA A 67 5.80 -4.39 -3.73
C ALA A 67 6.13 -3.93 -5.16
N ASN A 68 5.17 -3.98 -6.09
CA ASN A 68 5.36 -3.69 -7.51
C ASN A 68 5.48 -2.19 -7.85
N GLY A 69 5.64 -1.32 -6.85
CA GLY A 69 5.78 0.13 -7.06
C GLY A 69 4.51 0.84 -7.52
N ALA A 70 3.35 0.16 -7.54
CA ALA A 70 2.08 0.77 -7.96
C ALA A 70 1.67 1.99 -7.10
N LEU A 71 2.23 2.11 -5.89
CA LEU A 71 1.98 3.22 -4.98
C LEU A 71 3.03 4.34 -5.06
N SER A 72 4.12 4.17 -5.81
CA SER A 72 5.27 5.08 -5.76
C SER A 72 4.95 6.51 -6.22
N ALA A 73 3.96 6.69 -7.08
CA ALA A 73 3.53 8.01 -7.57
C ALA A 73 2.45 8.67 -6.69
N LEU A 74 2.01 8.01 -5.62
CA LEU A 74 0.93 8.49 -4.76
C LEU A 74 1.50 9.15 -3.49
N PRO A 75 0.86 10.21 -2.98
CA PRO A 75 1.23 10.82 -1.72
C PRO A 75 0.77 9.95 -0.54
N ILE A 76 1.48 8.84 -0.29
CA ILE A 76 1.14 7.90 0.78
C ILE A 76 1.49 8.52 2.14
N VAL A 77 0.45 8.73 2.96
CA VAL A 77 0.62 9.07 4.38
C VAL A 77 0.80 7.78 5.17
N TYR A 78 1.92 7.67 5.88
CA TYR A 78 2.23 6.54 6.76
C TYR A 78 1.82 6.83 8.20
N VAL A 79 1.21 5.84 8.85
CA VAL A 79 0.88 5.84 10.28
C VAL A 79 1.37 4.51 10.86
N ASP A 80 2.28 4.58 11.84
CA ASP A 80 2.89 3.41 12.49
C ASP A 80 3.53 2.40 11.51
N GLY A 81 4.20 2.90 10.46
CA GLY A 81 4.84 2.05 9.43
C GLY A 81 3.85 1.34 8.50
N GLY A 82 2.56 1.68 8.55
CA GLY A 82 1.55 1.21 7.61
C GLY A 82 0.81 2.37 6.96
N CYS A 83 -0.17 2.06 6.10
CA CYS A 83 -1.06 3.06 5.52
C CYS A 83 -2.49 2.52 5.44
N ALA A 84 -3.46 3.40 5.21
CA ALA A 84 -4.86 3.02 5.05
C ALA A 84 -5.30 3.22 3.59
N CYS A 85 -5.92 2.21 3.01
CA CYS A 85 -6.50 2.25 1.68
C CYS A 85 -8.02 2.28 1.78
N GLU A 86 -8.69 3.22 1.10
CA GLU A 86 -10.14 3.18 0.93
C GLU A 86 -10.49 2.41 -0.35
N VAL A 87 -11.14 1.26 -0.21
CA VAL A 87 -11.58 0.43 -1.32
C VAL A 87 -13.01 0.79 -1.66
N TRP A 88 -13.27 1.12 -2.93
CA TRP A 88 -14.58 1.42 -3.49
C TRP A 88 -14.95 0.33 -4.50
N ASP A 89 -15.77 -0.63 -4.12
CA ASP A 89 -16.12 -1.77 -4.98
C ASP A 89 -17.49 -1.59 -5.65
N TYR A 90 -17.50 -1.41 -6.96
CA TYR A 90 -18.72 -1.34 -7.78
C TYR A 90 -18.97 -2.60 -8.62
N ARG A 91 -18.09 -3.61 -8.60
CA ARG A 91 -18.12 -4.73 -9.56
C ARG A 91 -19.39 -5.59 -9.48
N GLY A 92 -20.04 -5.64 -8.32
CA GLY A 92 -21.28 -6.40 -8.11
C GLY A 92 -22.57 -5.60 -8.35
N GLY A 93 -22.47 -4.32 -8.72
CA GLY A 93 -23.61 -3.41 -8.77
C GLY A 93 -24.22 -3.20 -10.15
N ALA A 94 -25.53 -2.96 -10.22
CA ALA A 94 -26.19 -2.40 -11.40
C ALA A 94 -25.70 -0.96 -11.68
N ALA A 95 -26.05 -0.38 -12.85
CA ALA A 95 -25.56 0.95 -13.28
C ALA A 95 -25.79 2.11 -12.28
N ASN A 96 -26.82 2.00 -11.42
CA ASN A 96 -27.15 2.97 -10.38
C ASN A 96 -26.67 2.58 -8.98
N ALA A 97 -25.89 1.51 -8.87
CA ALA A 97 -25.37 1.03 -7.60
C ALA A 97 -24.38 2.03 -7.00
N VAL A 98 -24.33 2.00 -5.68
CA VAL A 98 -23.34 2.68 -4.85
C VAL A 98 -22.24 1.66 -4.54
N ALA A 99 -21.00 2.12 -4.35
CA ALA A 99 -19.90 1.23 -3.99
C ALA A 99 -20.09 0.62 -2.60
N ASP A 100 -19.63 -0.62 -2.44
CA ASP A 100 -19.22 -1.12 -1.12
C ASP A 100 -17.90 -0.44 -0.75
N VAL A 101 -17.96 0.54 0.16
CA VAL A 101 -16.80 1.31 0.59
C VAL A 101 -16.28 0.81 1.92
N ARG A 102 -15.04 0.29 1.92
CA ARG A 102 -14.37 -0.19 3.13
C ARG A 102 -12.94 0.32 3.22
N THR A 103 -12.45 0.46 4.45
CA THR A 103 -11.06 0.86 4.70
C THR A 103 -10.23 -0.37 5.05
N VAL A 104 -9.11 -0.56 4.37
CA VAL A 104 -8.15 -1.64 4.61
C VAL A 104 -6.86 -1.04 5.15
N ARG A 105 -6.37 -1.54 6.29
CA ARG A 105 -5.05 -1.18 6.81
C ARG A 105 -3.99 -2.07 6.17
N LEU A 106 -2.97 -1.44 5.60
CA LEU A 106 -1.87 -2.08 4.91
C LEU A 106 -0.61 -1.97 5.77
N ARG A 107 0.03 -3.10 6.00
CA ARG A 107 1.33 -3.15 6.69
C ARG A 107 2.47 -3.03 5.69
N ALA A 108 3.54 -2.35 6.08
CA ALA A 108 4.80 -2.47 5.37
C ALA A 108 5.29 -3.93 5.34
N THR A 109 6.01 -4.26 4.27
CA THR A 109 6.74 -5.51 4.13
C THR A 109 8.24 -5.22 4.06
N SER A 110 9.06 -6.24 4.26
CA SER A 110 10.51 -6.13 4.04
C SER A 110 10.82 -5.59 2.64
N ALA A 111 10.06 -6.03 1.63
CA ALA A 111 10.24 -5.58 0.24
C ALA A 111 9.95 -4.08 0.06
N THR A 112 8.92 -3.54 0.71
CA THR A 112 8.63 -2.11 0.63
C THR A 112 9.64 -1.28 1.42
N ILE A 113 10.11 -1.77 2.57
CA ILE A 113 11.16 -1.10 3.36
C ILE A 113 12.48 -1.07 2.57
N ALA A 114 12.87 -2.19 1.96
CA ALA A 114 14.06 -2.26 1.12
C ALA A 114 13.97 -1.32 -0.09
N ARG A 115 12.78 -1.20 -0.69
CA ARG A 115 12.54 -0.28 -1.81
C ARG A 115 12.63 1.18 -1.39
N ASP A 116 12.09 1.56 -0.24
CA ASP A 116 12.22 2.92 0.30
C ASP A 116 13.69 3.24 0.60
N ALA A 117 14.42 2.29 1.19
CA ALA A 117 15.86 2.45 1.43
C ALA A 117 16.67 2.59 0.13
N GLU A 118 16.27 1.94 -0.96
CA GLU A 118 16.87 2.09 -2.29
C GLU A 118 16.57 3.48 -2.88
N ILE A 119 15.35 3.99 -2.76
CA ILE A 119 14.99 5.34 -3.24
C ILE A 119 15.80 6.42 -2.51
N GLU A 120 15.92 6.32 -1.18
CA GLU A 120 16.72 7.25 -0.39
C GLU A 120 18.21 7.13 -0.70
N ALA A 121 18.73 5.92 -0.86
CA ALA A 121 20.12 5.70 -1.27
C ALA A 121 20.41 6.36 -2.64
N ASN A 122 19.54 6.15 -3.62
CA ASN A 122 19.68 6.72 -4.97
C ASN A 122 19.55 8.25 -4.98
N ALA A 123 18.72 8.83 -4.11
CA ALA A 123 18.61 10.28 -3.95
C ALA A 123 19.90 10.89 -3.35
N MET A 124 20.61 10.14 -2.52
CA MET A 124 21.89 10.52 -1.94
C MET A 124 23.11 10.21 -2.82
N GLU A 125 22.96 9.28 -3.77
CA GLU A 125 24.01 8.78 -4.68
C GLU A 125 24.49 9.80 -5.73
N ALA A 126 23.93 11.01 -5.73
CA ALA A 126 24.38 12.10 -6.60
C ALA A 126 25.85 12.52 -6.38
N LEU A 127 26.61 11.89 -5.46
CA LEU A 127 27.97 12.31 -5.09
C LEU A 127 29.04 11.22 -4.78
N GLU A 128 28.82 9.88 -4.75
CA GLU A 128 29.87 8.94 -4.26
C GLU A 128 29.79 7.43 -4.68
N ASP A 129 30.92 6.71 -4.50
CA ASP A 129 31.30 5.31 -4.86
C ASP A 129 30.29 4.16 -4.52
N GLU A 130 30.12 3.18 -5.43
CA GLU A 130 29.05 2.13 -5.42
C GLU A 130 29.04 1.21 -4.18
N ASP A 131 30.21 0.83 -3.67
CA ASP A 131 30.31 -0.06 -2.49
C ASP A 131 29.87 0.65 -1.20
N ALA A 132 30.14 1.96 -1.11
CA ALA A 132 29.69 2.78 -0.01
C ALA A 132 28.17 3.03 -0.06
N ALA A 133 27.58 3.09 -1.25
CA ALA A 133 26.12 3.17 -1.42
C ALA A 133 25.42 1.87 -0.97
N THR A 134 25.97 0.71 -1.36
CA THR A 134 25.42 -0.60 -0.97
C THR A 134 25.43 -0.80 0.55
N MET A 135 26.55 -0.48 1.23
CA MET A 135 26.65 -0.60 2.69
C MET A 135 25.76 0.40 3.44
N ARG A 136 25.52 1.59 2.87
CA ARG A 136 24.57 2.56 3.41
C ARG A 136 23.13 2.06 3.31
N ARG A 137 22.73 1.50 2.15
CA ARG A 137 21.40 0.90 1.95
C ARG A 137 21.09 -0.18 2.99
N LEU A 138 22.02 -1.12 3.20
CA LEU A 138 21.85 -2.21 4.17
C LEU A 138 21.72 -1.69 5.62
N ARG A 139 22.46 -0.63 5.97
CA ARG A 139 22.35 0.01 7.30
C ARG A 139 21.01 0.73 7.47
N LEU A 140 20.53 1.41 6.44
CA LEU A 140 19.22 2.07 6.43
C LEU A 140 18.08 1.06 6.59
N GLU A 141 18.10 -0.03 5.81
CA GLU A 141 17.12 -1.11 5.92
C GLU A 141 17.15 -1.73 7.32
N GLY A 142 18.33 -2.01 7.87
CA GLY A 142 18.49 -2.54 9.22
C GLY A 142 17.96 -1.60 10.31
N ALA A 143 18.21 -0.30 10.19
CA ALA A 143 17.72 0.71 11.12
C ALA A 143 16.20 0.87 11.06
N LEU A 144 15.61 0.86 9.86
CA LEU A 144 14.16 0.91 9.66
C LEU A 144 13.49 -0.33 10.25
N LEU A 145 14.05 -1.52 10.01
CA LEU A 145 13.55 -2.76 10.60
C LEU A 145 13.63 -2.75 12.13
N ALA A 146 14.72 -2.22 12.70
CA ALA A 146 14.89 -2.11 14.15
C ALA A 146 13.93 -1.10 14.80
N ALA A 147 13.61 0.00 14.11
CA ALA A 147 12.72 1.04 14.62
C ALA A 147 11.23 0.70 14.48
N THR A 148 10.85 -0.11 13.48
CA THR A 148 9.44 -0.34 13.12
C THR A 148 8.91 -1.72 13.50
N LYS A 149 9.78 -2.71 13.78
CA LYS A 149 9.33 -4.02 14.27
C LYS A 149 9.09 -3.99 15.79
N PRO A 150 8.03 -4.64 16.28
CA PRO A 150 7.86 -4.86 17.71
C PRO A 150 9.04 -5.67 18.28
N ALA A 151 9.40 -5.41 19.54
CA ALA A 151 10.44 -6.14 20.24
C ALA A 151 10.18 -7.66 20.14
N LEU A 152 11.10 -8.37 19.48
CA LEU A 152 11.04 -9.82 19.36
C LEU A 152 11.11 -10.41 20.77
N ARG A 153 10.05 -11.10 21.20
CA ARG A 153 10.12 -11.98 22.38
C ARG A 153 10.89 -13.22 21.97
N LEU A 154 12.21 -13.15 22.12
CA LEU A 154 13.09 -14.31 22.01
C LEU A 154 12.95 -15.11 23.31
N GLU A 155 11.98 -16.02 23.33
CA GLU A 155 11.88 -16.99 24.42
C GLU A 155 12.93 -18.09 24.17
N SER A 156 13.98 -18.09 24.99
CA SER A 156 14.91 -19.21 25.08
C SER A 156 14.16 -20.39 25.70
N PRO A 157 14.22 -21.61 25.15
CA PRO A 157 13.71 -22.78 25.87
C PRO A 157 14.49 -22.91 27.18
N SER A 158 13.81 -22.77 28.31
CA SER A 158 14.36 -23.03 29.63
C SER A 158 14.78 -24.49 29.70
N ARG A 159 16.03 -24.70 30.14
CA ARG A 159 16.74 -25.98 30.18
C ARG A 159 16.26 -26.86 31.34
N GLU A 160 14.94 -26.95 31.55
CA GLU A 160 14.32 -27.73 32.64
C GLU A 160 13.62 -29.02 32.17
N ASP A 161 13.40 -29.22 30.87
CA ASP A 161 12.78 -30.46 30.34
C ASP A 161 13.81 -31.56 29.95
N ALA A 162 15.05 -31.44 30.43
CA ALA A 162 16.08 -32.47 30.28
C ALA A 162 16.51 -32.98 31.67
N SER A 163 15.56 -33.59 32.39
CA SER A 163 15.83 -34.46 33.54
C SER A 163 15.40 -35.88 33.22
#